data_AF-A0A539CV74-F1
#
_entry.id   AF-A0A539CV74-F1
#
_cell.length_a   1.000
_cell.length_b   1.000
_cell.length_c   1.000
_cell.angle_alpha   90.00
_cell.angle_beta   90.00
_cell.angle_gamma   90.00
#
_symmetry.space_group_name_H-M   'P 1'
#
loop_
_entity.id
_entity.type
_entity.pdbx_description
1 polymer ?
#
loop_
_entity_poly.entity_id
_entity_poly.type
_entity_poly.pdbx_seq_one_letter_code
_entity_poly.pdbx_strand_id
1 'polypeptide(L)'
;MQDTSAKGLWARPDFILVSAMRFKFMPGAQVDVHSFELKTEKDARCSRFTKPWLTHFGHLVWHLPERSKSEARLAEIEDHCAGHGIGLIRMRDPSTKKGCEILADPVRKPTLTMTIEGFLETRLSDEQKSILARAVNGHL
;
A
#
# COMPACT_ATOMS: atom_id res chain seq x y z
N MET A 1 22.32 12.81 -20.26
CA MET A 1 22.39 11.56 -19.49
C MET A 1 21.01 11.33 -18.88
N GLN A 2 20.19 10.45 -19.48
CA GLN A 2 18.83 10.18 -19.00
C GLN A 2 18.90 9.18 -17.85
N ASP A 3 18.39 9.58 -16.69
CA ASP A 3 18.24 8.74 -15.50
C ASP A 3 17.19 7.64 -15.78
N THR A 4 17.68 6.41 -16.00
CA THR A 4 16.86 5.23 -16.24
C THR A 4 16.36 4.56 -14.96
N SER A 5 16.59 5.14 -13.77
CA SER A 5 16.18 4.51 -12.49
C SER A 5 14.67 4.58 -12.22
N ALA A 6 13.90 5.37 -12.99
CA ALA A 6 12.45 5.49 -12.86
C ALA A 6 11.65 4.32 -13.51
N LYS A 7 12.30 3.46 -14.30
CA LYS A 7 11.67 2.35 -15.05
C LYS A 7 11.96 0.96 -14.48
N GLY A 8 12.24 0.85 -13.18
CA GLY A 8 12.30 -0.47 -12.55
C GLY A 8 10.91 -1.10 -12.47
N LEU A 9 10.74 -2.34 -12.97
CA LEU A 9 9.59 -3.23 -12.70
C LEU A 9 9.26 -3.35 -11.19
N TRP A 10 10.18 -2.90 -10.33
CA TRP A 10 10.14 -2.96 -8.87
C TRP A 10 9.85 -1.60 -8.20
N ALA A 11 9.42 -0.58 -8.95
CA ALA A 11 9.26 0.80 -8.47
C ALA A 11 7.80 1.27 -8.38
N ARG A 12 6.81 0.40 -8.61
CA ARG A 12 5.40 0.76 -8.62
C ARG A 12 4.61 -0.20 -7.74
N PRO A 13 3.90 0.29 -6.70
CA PRO A 13 2.88 -0.55 -6.08
C PRO A 13 1.81 -0.88 -7.12
N ASP A 14 1.19 -2.05 -7.00
CA ASP A 14 0.17 -2.51 -7.94
C ASP A 14 -1.07 -1.63 -7.87
N PHE A 15 -1.44 -1.18 -6.67
CA PHE A 15 -2.39 -0.10 -6.49
C PHE A 15 -2.09 0.73 -5.23
N ILE A 16 -2.68 1.93 -5.19
CA ILE A 16 -2.60 2.83 -4.05
C ILE A 16 -4.01 3.20 -3.60
N LEU A 17 -4.18 3.36 -2.28
CA LEU A 17 -5.35 3.99 -1.69
C LEU A 17 -4.91 5.30 -1.05
N VAL A 18 -5.58 6.39 -1.42
CA VAL A 18 -5.38 7.70 -0.80
C VAL A 18 -6.63 8.02 0.00
N SER A 19 -6.47 8.20 1.30
CA SER A 19 -7.55 8.60 2.20
C SER A 19 -7.31 10.02 2.68
N ALA A 20 -8.33 10.85 2.58
CA ALA A 20 -8.34 12.20 3.13
C ALA A 20 -9.34 12.28 4.28
N MET A 21 -8.87 12.66 5.46
CA MET A 21 -9.69 12.85 6.66
C MET A 21 -9.66 14.32 7.06
N ARG A 22 -10.85 14.89 7.28
CA ARG A 22 -11.00 16.25 7.82
C ARG A 22 -11.29 16.18 9.31
N PHE A 23 -10.76 17.15 10.05
CA PHE A 23 -11.02 17.26 11.48
C PHE A 23 -12.05 18.36 11.74
N LYS A 24 -13.01 18.07 12.63
CA LYS A 24 -14.03 19.05 13.02
C LYS A 24 -13.45 20.20 13.86
N PHE A 25 -12.47 19.88 14.71
CA PHE A 25 -11.95 20.80 15.72
C PHE A 25 -10.52 21.27 15.43
N MET A 26 -9.76 20.54 14.62
CA MET A 26 -8.40 20.91 14.24
C MET A 26 -8.41 21.49 12.82
N PRO A 27 -7.68 22.58 12.57
CA PRO A 27 -7.54 23.10 11.21
C PRO A 27 -6.78 22.10 10.34
N GLY A 28 -7.23 21.96 9.09
CA GLY A 28 -6.58 21.14 8.08
C GLY A 28 -7.21 19.76 7.88
N ALA A 29 -6.48 18.92 7.17
CA ALA A 29 -6.87 17.56 6.85
C ALA A 29 -5.62 16.66 6.86
N GLN A 30 -5.84 15.39 7.17
CA GLN A 30 -4.82 14.36 7.10
C GLN A 30 -5.00 13.58 5.81
N VAL A 31 -3.92 13.48 5.03
CA VAL A 31 -3.85 12.61 3.87
C VAL A 31 -2.96 11.42 4.23
N ASP A 32 -3.52 10.23 4.12
CA ASP A 32 -2.79 8.98 4.25
C ASP A 32 -2.73 8.27 2.91
N VAL A 33 -1.58 7.64 2.64
CA VAL A 33 -1.32 6.94 1.38
C VAL A 33 -0.90 5.53 1.70
N HIS A 34 -1.69 4.58 1.23
CA HIS A 34 -1.46 3.16 1.36
C HIS A 34 -0.99 2.62 0.02
N SER A 35 0.13 1.91 -0.01
CA SER A 35 0.61 1.15 -1.15
C SER A 35 0.34 -0.33 -0.93
N PHE A 36 -0.17 -1.00 -1.96
CA PHE A 36 -0.43 -2.44 -1.94
C PHE A 36 0.41 -3.14 -3.00
N GLU A 37 1.02 -4.23 -2.59
CA GLU A 37 1.77 -5.12 -3.46
C GLU A 37 1.09 -6.49 -3.47
N LEU A 38 0.82 -7.01 -4.67
CA LEU A 38 0.05 -8.22 -4.89
C LEU A 38 1.01 -9.34 -5.24
N LYS A 39 0.92 -10.43 -4.48
CA LYS A 39 1.68 -11.65 -4.76
C LYS A 39 0.75 -12.82 -4.96
N THR A 40 1.12 -13.65 -5.94
CA THR A 40 0.52 -14.96 -6.14
C THR A 40 1.06 -15.93 -5.08
N GLU A 41 0.47 -17.12 -5.04
CA GLU A 41 0.86 -18.22 -4.15
C GLU A 41 2.38 -18.49 -4.13
N LYS A 42 3.05 -18.34 -5.28
CA LYS A 42 4.47 -18.70 -5.47
C LYS A 42 5.44 -17.54 -5.35
N ASP A 43 4.94 -16.31 -5.49
CA ASP A 43 5.76 -15.10 -5.64
C ASP A 43 5.90 -14.28 -4.36
N ALA A 44 5.33 -14.74 -3.24
CA ALA A 44 5.58 -14.13 -1.94
C ALA A 44 7.02 -14.42 -1.49
N ARG A 45 7.96 -13.64 -2.01
CA ARG A 45 9.33 -13.54 -1.49
C ARG A 45 9.44 -12.23 -0.74
N CYS A 46 9.73 -12.31 0.56
CA CYS A 46 9.87 -11.18 1.47
C CYS A 46 10.92 -10.14 1.08
N SER A 47 11.88 -10.49 0.20
CA SER A 47 13.12 -9.73 0.08
C SER A 47 13.01 -8.36 -0.62
N ARG A 48 11.86 -7.99 -1.21
CA ARG A 48 11.74 -6.73 -1.97
C ARG A 48 10.33 -6.14 -1.90
N PHE A 49 9.91 -5.66 -0.74
CA PHE A 49 8.76 -4.75 -0.69
C PHE A 49 9.05 -3.49 -1.52
N THR A 50 8.09 -3.11 -2.35
CA THR A 50 8.11 -1.83 -3.09
C THR A 50 8.35 -0.67 -2.13
N LYS A 51 9.29 0.22 -2.51
CA LYS A 51 9.85 1.35 -1.75
C LYS A 51 8.89 1.94 -0.71
N PRO A 52 8.84 1.41 0.53
CA PRO A 52 7.78 1.74 1.47
C PRO A 52 7.97 3.14 2.10
N TRP A 53 9.08 3.83 1.77
CA TRP A 53 9.34 5.20 2.20
C TRP A 53 8.65 6.27 1.34
N LEU A 54 7.97 5.88 0.26
CA LEU A 54 7.21 6.81 -0.60
C LEU A 54 5.73 6.91 -0.23
N THR A 55 5.27 6.10 0.74
CA THR A 55 3.89 6.06 1.23
C THR A 55 3.87 6.07 2.76
N HIS A 56 2.69 6.25 3.35
CA HIS A 56 2.53 6.18 4.81
C HIS A 56 2.41 4.73 5.28
N PHE A 57 1.74 3.89 4.50
CA PHE A 57 1.48 2.49 4.85
C PHE A 57 1.82 1.58 3.67
N GLY A 58 2.55 0.49 3.96
CA GLY A 58 2.82 -0.57 3.00
C GLY A 58 2.00 -1.82 3.34
N HIS A 59 1.46 -2.48 2.31
CA HIS A 59 0.66 -3.69 2.44
C HIS A 59 1.15 -4.74 1.46
N LEU A 60 1.25 -5.98 1.93
CA LEU A 60 1.36 -7.17 1.10
C LEU A 60 -0.01 -7.85 1.03
N VAL A 61 -0.57 -7.93 -0.17
CA VAL A 61 -1.74 -8.75 -0.46
C VAL A 61 -1.26 -10.05 -1.06
N TRP A 62 -1.40 -11.14 -0.31
CA TRP A 62 -0.94 -12.45 -0.74
C TRP A 62 -2.12 -13.36 -1.06
N HIS A 63 -2.24 -13.75 -2.33
CA HIS A 63 -3.14 -14.81 -2.74
C HIS A 63 -2.57 -16.16 -2.29
N LEU A 64 -3.18 -16.72 -1.24
CA LEU A 64 -2.82 -17.99 -0.63
C LEU A 64 -4.09 -18.86 -0.54
N PRO A 65 -4.37 -19.67 -1.59
CA PRO A 65 -5.50 -20.59 -1.59
C PRO A 65 -5.43 -21.59 -0.44
N GLU A 66 -6.59 -22.10 -0.03
CA GLU A 66 -6.66 -23.14 0.99
C GLU A 66 -5.86 -24.38 0.57
N ARG A 67 -5.15 -24.99 1.52
CA ARG A 67 -4.33 -26.19 1.30
C ARG A 67 -3.17 -25.95 0.32
N SER A 68 -2.82 -24.69 0.07
CA SER A 68 -1.60 -24.35 -0.65
C SER A 68 -0.39 -24.89 0.10
N LYS A 69 0.59 -25.43 -0.63
CA LYS A 69 1.88 -25.81 -0.05
C LYS A 69 2.63 -24.62 0.54
N SER A 70 2.33 -23.40 0.07
CA SER A 70 2.92 -22.18 0.57
C SER A 70 2.39 -21.78 1.95
N GLU A 71 1.32 -22.39 2.48
CA GLU A 71 0.84 -22.12 3.84
C GLU A 71 1.92 -22.36 4.90
N ALA A 72 2.85 -23.28 4.65
CA ALA A 72 4.00 -23.54 5.52
C ALA A 72 4.91 -22.32 5.72
N ARG A 73 4.87 -21.34 4.80
CA ARG A 73 5.66 -20.09 4.84
C ARG A 73 4.90 -18.93 5.48
N LEU A 74 3.64 -19.12 5.87
CA LEU A 74 2.79 -18.03 6.33
C LEU A 74 3.33 -17.34 7.56
N ALA A 75 3.70 -18.11 8.59
CA ALA A 75 4.26 -17.56 9.83
C ALA A 75 5.54 -16.76 9.57
N GLU A 76 6.46 -17.28 8.74
CA GLU A 76 7.69 -16.58 8.36
C GLU A 76 7.40 -15.24 7.66
N ILE A 77 6.44 -15.22 6.73
CA ILE A 77 6.07 -14.01 5.98
C ILE A 77 5.37 -13.01 6.90
N GLU A 78 4.50 -13.47 7.79
CA GLU A 78 3.80 -12.65 8.77
C GLU A 78 4.78 -11.96 9.73
N ASP A 79 5.70 -12.74 10.33
CA ASP A 79 6.76 -12.22 11.21
C ASP A 79 7.62 -11.18 10.50
N HIS A 80 7.99 -11.45 9.25
CA HIS A 80 8.78 -10.54 8.44
C HIS A 80 8.01 -9.25 8.10
N CYS A 81 6.75 -9.35 7.70
CA CYS A 81 5.88 -8.20 7.46
C CYS A 81 5.75 -7.34 8.71
N ALA A 82 5.41 -7.95 9.85
CA ALA A 82 5.28 -7.27 11.14
C ALA A 82 6.58 -6.59 11.56
N GLY A 83 7.73 -7.27 11.45
CA GLY A 83 9.05 -6.73 11.76
C GLY A 83 9.45 -5.50 10.93
N HIS A 84 8.88 -5.33 9.74
CA HIS A 84 9.11 -4.17 8.87
C HIS A 84 7.96 -3.15 8.86
N GLY A 85 6.94 -3.35 9.70
CA GLY A 85 5.75 -2.51 9.77
C GLY A 85 4.90 -2.54 8.49
N ILE A 86 4.93 -3.65 7.78
CA ILE A 86 4.14 -3.89 6.56
C ILE A 86 2.89 -4.67 6.94
N GLY A 87 1.72 -4.20 6.50
CA GLY A 87 0.47 -4.94 6.70
C GLY A 87 0.45 -6.20 5.84
N LEU A 88 -0.10 -7.29 6.36
CA LEU A 88 -0.28 -8.53 5.62
C LEU A 88 -1.76 -8.83 5.46
N ILE A 89 -2.21 -8.97 4.22
CA ILE A 89 -3.56 -9.33 3.85
C ILE A 89 -3.50 -10.66 3.11
N ARG A 90 -4.09 -11.71 3.69
CA ARG A 90 -4.26 -13.01 3.06
C ARG A 90 -5.54 -13.02 2.24
N MET A 91 -5.44 -13.47 1.00
CA MET A 91 -6.57 -13.70 0.11
C MET A 91 -6.64 -15.17 -0.27
N ARG A 92 -7.62 -15.90 0.23
CA ARG A 92 -7.86 -17.32 -0.08
C ARG A 92 -8.53 -17.52 -1.43
N ASP A 93 -9.50 -16.66 -1.72
CA ASP A 93 -10.27 -16.68 -2.95
C ASP A 93 -10.53 -15.22 -3.40
N PRO A 94 -9.93 -14.79 -4.52
CA PRO A 94 -10.10 -13.42 -5.02
C PRO A 94 -11.50 -13.15 -5.59
N SER A 95 -12.29 -14.20 -5.87
CA SER A 95 -13.64 -14.07 -6.41
C SER A 95 -14.69 -13.75 -5.33
N THR A 96 -14.35 -13.93 -4.05
CA THR A 96 -15.28 -13.70 -2.94
C THR A 96 -14.72 -12.74 -1.90
N LYS A 97 -15.54 -11.77 -1.47
CA LYS A 97 -15.13 -10.82 -0.40
C LYS A 97 -14.80 -11.52 0.93
N LYS A 98 -15.36 -12.71 1.18
CA LYS A 98 -15.14 -13.50 2.39
C LYS A 98 -13.77 -14.18 2.43
N GLY A 99 -13.06 -14.24 1.30
CA GLY A 99 -11.74 -14.85 1.22
C GLY A 99 -10.60 -13.95 1.71
N CYS A 100 -10.88 -12.72 2.18
CA CYS A 100 -9.87 -11.74 2.55
C CYS A 100 -9.74 -11.59 4.08
N GLU A 101 -8.52 -11.67 4.60
CA GLU A 101 -8.21 -11.62 6.03
C GLU A 101 -6.96 -10.78 6.27
N ILE A 102 -7.02 -9.89 7.27
CA ILE A 102 -5.87 -9.08 7.70
C ILE A 102 -5.16 -9.86 8.80
N LEU A 103 -3.90 -10.21 8.55
CA LEU A 103 -3.07 -10.98 9.48
C LEU A 103 -2.10 -10.08 10.25
N ALA A 104 -1.63 -9.00 9.64
CA ALA A 104 -0.80 -8.01 10.30
C ALA A 104 -1.23 -6.59 9.93
N ASP A 105 -1.28 -5.70 10.92
CA ASP A 105 -1.55 -4.28 10.69
C ASP A 105 -0.30 -3.54 10.21
N PRO A 106 -0.43 -2.61 9.25
CA PRO A 106 0.68 -1.80 8.80
C PRO A 106 1.05 -0.75 9.88
N VAL A 107 2.33 -0.39 9.96
CA VAL A 107 2.79 0.71 10.80
C VAL A 107 2.96 1.96 9.94
N ARG A 108 2.39 3.09 10.41
CA ARG A 108 2.51 4.38 9.73
C ARG A 108 3.96 4.84 9.74
N LYS A 109 4.55 5.08 8.57
CA LYS A 109 5.91 5.60 8.42
C LYS A 109 5.90 7.13 8.47
N PRO A 110 6.90 7.76 9.11
CA PRO A 110 7.06 9.21 9.11
C PRO A 110 7.62 9.66 7.75
N THR A 111 6.73 9.77 6.77
CA THR A 111 7.08 10.19 5.40
C THR A 111 6.87 11.69 5.24
N LEU A 112 7.85 12.38 4.63
CA LEU A 112 7.76 13.83 4.41
C LEU A 112 6.62 14.17 3.46
N THR A 113 5.87 15.24 3.76
CA THR A 113 4.74 15.68 2.94
C THR A 113 5.13 15.90 1.47
N MET A 114 6.28 16.53 1.20
CA MET A 114 6.78 16.74 -0.16
C MET A 114 7.05 15.41 -0.90
N THR A 115 7.47 14.37 -0.18
CA THR A 115 7.67 13.03 -0.76
C THR A 115 6.33 12.41 -1.15
N ILE A 116 5.31 12.56 -0.30
CA ILE A 116 3.95 12.10 -0.60
C ILE A 116 3.37 12.87 -1.78
N GLU A 117 3.51 14.19 -1.80
CA GLU A 117 3.00 15.05 -2.87
C GLU A 117 3.63 14.68 -4.22
N GLY A 118 4.97 14.62 -4.30
CA GLY A 118 5.65 14.19 -5.52
C GLY A 118 5.30 12.76 -5.93
N PHE A 119 5.08 11.85 -4.97
CA PHE A 119 4.58 10.51 -5.29
C PHE A 119 3.18 10.57 -5.91
N LEU A 120 2.24 11.29 -5.31
CA LEU A 120 0.87 11.43 -5.81
C LEU A 120 0.81 12.13 -7.18
N GLU A 121 1.65 13.13 -7.42
CA GLU A 121 1.77 13.80 -8.72
C GLU A 121 2.07 12.83 -9.86
N THR A 122 2.91 11.82 -9.59
CA THR A 122 3.30 10.81 -10.58
C THR A 122 2.30 9.66 -10.74
N ARG A 123 1.32 9.54 -9.82
CA ARG A 123 0.41 8.38 -9.74
C ARG A 123 -1.04 8.70 -10.04
N LEU A 124 -1.49 9.89 -9.66
CA LEU A 124 -2.87 10.30 -9.84
C LEU A 124 -3.06 10.99 -11.20
N SER A 125 -4.20 10.72 -11.84
CA SER A 125 -4.66 11.55 -12.95
C SER A 125 -5.07 12.95 -12.45
N ASP A 126 -5.20 13.91 -13.36
CA ASP A 126 -5.60 15.27 -12.97
C ASP A 126 -7.02 15.32 -12.40
N GLU A 127 -7.91 14.45 -12.88
CA GLU A 127 -9.24 14.24 -12.28
C GLU A 127 -9.14 13.77 -10.82
N GLN A 128 -8.30 12.76 -10.55
CA GLN A 128 -8.09 12.25 -9.19
C GLN A 128 -7.46 13.29 -8.27
N LYS A 129 -6.51 14.09 -8.78
CA LYS A 129 -5.92 15.23 -8.05
C LYS A 129 -6.99 16.25 -7.68
N SER A 130 -7.90 16.56 -8.60
CA SER A 130 -9.02 17.49 -8.35
C SER A 130 -9.97 16.95 -7.27
N ILE A 131 -10.33 15.67 -7.34
CA ILE A 131 -11.15 15.00 -6.31
C ILE A 131 -10.46 15.06 -4.94
N LEU A 132 -9.17 14.73 -4.88
CA LEU A 132 -8.41 14.79 -3.65
C LEU A 132 -8.40 16.22 -3.10
N ALA A 133 -8.00 17.21 -3.89
CA ALA A 133 -7.96 18.62 -3.49
C ALA A 133 -9.31 19.11 -2.95
N ARG A 134 -10.42 18.75 -3.61
CA ARG A 134 -11.78 19.02 -3.14
C ARG A 134 -12.08 18.38 -1.79
N ALA A 135 -11.70 17.11 -1.61
CA ALA A 135 -11.89 16.40 -0.35
C ALA A 135 -11.07 17.03 0.79
N VAL A 136 -9.84 17.48 0.52
CA VAL A 136 -8.98 18.14 1.52
C VAL A 136 -9.53 19.52 1.91
N ASN A 137 -10.06 20.28 0.93
CA ASN A 137 -10.58 21.64 1.11
C ASN A 137 -12.04 21.68 1.59
N GLY A 138 -12.76 20.56 1.51
CA GLY A 138 -14.14 20.47 1.99
C GLY A 138 -15.23 20.79 0.98
N HIS A 139 -14.95 20.68 -0.31
CA HIS A 139 -15.89 20.87 -1.41
C HIS A 139 -16.31 19.52 -2.00
N LEU A 140 -17.09 18.73 -1.25
CA LEU A 140 -17.69 17.48 -1.77
C LEU A 140 -18.86 17.80 -2.69
#